data_AF-A0A9P0QQP3-F1
#
_entry.id   AF-A0A9P0QQP3-F1
#
_cell.length_a   1.000
_cell.length_b   1.000
_cell.length_c   1.000
_cell.angle_alpha   90.00
_cell.angle_beta   90.00
_cell.angle_gamma   90.00
#
_symmetry.space_group_name_H-M   'P 1'
#
loop_
_entity.id
_entity.type
_entity.pdbx_description
1 polymer ?
#
loop_
_entity_poly.entity_id
_entity_poly.type
_entity_poly.pdbx_seq_one_letter_code
_entity_poly.pdbx_strand_id
1 'polypeptide(L)'
;MWKLDLLEAKFKASSPRFPHTKKLISAKNNSKLLRKLPTNPSDAEMQINALKKDFFDRKYYAAVKKLEKEVSKLTSKAKNEDEEVKSFISKPDNINAMVASKIIKIIQQSILVTKDLRSEPPSYINKDIIEIIGNKADARNPSRFFISNCQNSKKLNNYISNLWNNKQVKATLGDIEWSFKMVRGDLTKQEKDNRKAQTGKSVEEDDDNDSGDESDSDDDEGDDPVRNGAQDSEDEDEIPQIDEKLLDKYAIYESGDEGEVEHFSVDPNVNYNEITDEEPSSEELEGDSDIESEEDGFFEESTKEIKPKHKLPEMATGYFSGGESDSDVDNDEVVKKVTTQRKNRRGQRARQKIWEQKYGKEAKHVQSEKQRYQNEREQKQREFEERQRRREEKARLAVENAPSGSNVLPLGERKVRDPANLDFTSAHVPAPVEKVHPSWEAKRLAEEKQKNVKFTGKKITFD
;
A
#
# COMPACT_ATOMS: atom_id res chain seq x y z
N MET A 1 13.02 -10.48 7.04
CA MET A 1 14.48 -10.66 6.78
C MET A 1 15.42 -10.10 7.86
N TRP A 2 14.90 -9.47 8.91
CA TRP A 2 15.67 -8.73 9.92
C TRP A 2 16.81 -9.50 10.63
N LYS A 3 16.63 -10.79 10.99
CA LYS A 3 17.67 -11.61 11.64
C LYS A 3 18.93 -11.79 10.77
N LEU A 4 18.74 -11.99 9.47
CA LEU A 4 19.84 -12.08 8.50
C LEU A 4 20.61 -10.76 8.44
N ASP A 5 19.90 -9.64 8.34
CA ASP A 5 20.50 -8.30 8.28
C ASP A 5 21.30 -7.96 9.54
N LEU A 6 20.80 -8.33 10.72
CA LEU A 6 21.51 -8.16 12.00
C LEU A 6 22.81 -8.98 12.06
N LEU A 7 22.77 -10.24 11.61
CA LEU A 7 23.95 -11.11 11.59
C LEU A 7 25.01 -10.60 10.62
N GLU A 8 24.63 -10.19 9.42
CA GLU A 8 25.58 -9.64 8.44
C GLU A 8 26.19 -8.33 8.91
N ALA A 9 25.39 -7.42 9.45
CA ALA A 9 25.90 -6.14 9.94
C ALA A 9 26.86 -6.31 11.13
N LYS A 10 26.64 -7.32 11.99
CA LYS A 10 27.52 -7.63 13.12
C LYS A 10 28.82 -8.34 12.71
N PHE A 11 28.74 -9.34 11.84
CA PHE A 11 29.89 -10.23 11.55
C PHE A 11 30.62 -9.92 10.24
N LYS A 12 29.92 -9.36 9.24
CA LYS A 12 30.49 -9.00 7.93
C LYS A 12 30.70 -7.49 7.76
N ALA A 13 30.36 -6.70 8.78
CA ALA A 13 30.38 -5.23 8.75
C ALA A 13 29.60 -4.63 7.57
N SER A 14 28.57 -5.34 7.08
CA SER A 14 27.71 -4.87 6.00
C SER A 14 26.87 -3.68 6.44
N SER A 15 26.53 -2.79 5.49
CA SER A 15 25.61 -1.70 5.77
C SER A 15 24.21 -2.26 6.10
N PRO A 16 23.61 -1.90 7.25
CA PRO A 16 22.27 -2.35 7.59
C PRO A 16 21.27 -2.04 6.48
N ARG A 17 20.48 -3.04 6.11
CA ARG A 17 19.41 -2.92 5.12
C ARG A 17 18.24 -2.17 5.72
N PHE A 18 17.90 -2.49 6.98
CA PHE A 18 16.78 -1.91 7.70
C PHE A 18 17.20 -0.83 8.70
N PRO A 19 16.38 0.21 8.92
CA PRO A 19 16.69 1.24 9.91
C PRO A 19 16.55 0.74 11.35
N HIS A 20 15.68 -0.23 11.59
CA HIS A 20 15.56 -0.89 12.88
C HIS A 20 16.85 -1.66 13.26
N THR A 21 17.48 -2.39 12.33
CA THR A 21 18.77 -3.06 12.59
C THR A 21 19.87 -2.05 12.89
N LYS A 22 19.89 -0.92 12.18
CA LYS A 22 20.81 0.19 12.49
C LYS A 22 20.61 0.71 13.92
N LYS A 23 19.36 0.97 14.33
CA LYS A 23 19.02 1.43 15.69
C LYS A 23 19.50 0.43 16.76
N LEU A 24 19.26 -0.87 16.54
CA LEU A 24 19.65 -1.93 17.47
C LEU A 24 21.16 -2.13 17.63
N ILE A 25 21.92 -1.95 16.54
CA ILE A 25 23.38 -2.04 16.58
C ILE A 25 23.94 -0.83 17.33
N SER A 26 23.35 0.35 17.17
CA SER A 26 23.76 1.56 17.90
C SER A 26 23.28 1.61 19.35
N ALA A 27 22.33 0.76 19.74
CA ALA A 27 21.76 0.77 21.08
C ALA A 27 22.75 0.20 22.11
N LYS A 28 22.95 0.94 23.20
CA LYS A 28 23.89 0.57 24.28
C LYS A 28 23.44 -0.65 25.12
N ASN A 29 22.12 -0.91 25.19
CA ASN A 29 21.51 -1.94 26.06
C ASN A 29 20.93 -3.14 25.29
N ASN A 30 21.72 -3.79 24.43
CA ASN A 30 21.27 -4.93 23.61
C ASN A 30 21.77 -6.30 24.10
N SER A 31 22.21 -6.41 25.37
CA SER A 31 22.83 -7.62 25.93
C SER A 31 21.96 -8.88 25.85
N LYS A 32 20.65 -8.77 26.06
CA LYS A 32 19.68 -9.90 25.92
C LYS A 32 19.62 -10.42 24.48
N LEU A 33 19.63 -9.54 23.49
CA LEU A 33 19.63 -9.90 22.06
C LEU A 33 20.98 -10.50 21.64
N LEU A 34 22.09 -9.95 22.13
CA LEU A 34 23.43 -10.46 21.85
C LEU A 34 23.64 -11.88 22.36
N ARG A 35 23.00 -12.26 23.48
CA ARG A 35 23.04 -13.65 24.00
C ARG A 35 22.35 -14.66 23.09
N LYS A 36 21.33 -14.24 22.34
CA LYS A 36 20.62 -15.11 21.37
C LYS A 36 21.37 -15.25 20.04
N LEU A 37 22.38 -14.42 19.79
CA LEU A 37 23.18 -14.48 18.57
C LEU A 37 24.35 -15.45 18.75
N PRO A 38 24.84 -16.05 17.65
CA PRO A 38 26.08 -16.82 17.67
C PRO A 38 27.20 -15.96 18.25
N THR A 39 28.07 -16.59 19.04
CA THR A 39 29.28 -15.93 19.56
C THR A 39 30.46 -16.15 18.63
N ASN A 40 30.52 -17.31 17.97
CA ASN A 40 31.57 -17.65 17.02
C ASN A 40 31.26 -17.11 15.61
N PRO A 41 32.25 -16.54 14.91
CA PRO A 41 32.08 -16.05 13.55
C PRO A 41 31.76 -17.17 12.55
N SER A 42 32.34 -18.37 12.71
CA SER A 42 32.05 -19.51 11.83
C SER A 42 30.60 -19.99 11.95
N ASP A 43 30.07 -20.07 13.18
CA ASP A 43 28.67 -20.42 13.42
C ASP A 43 27.72 -19.36 12.85
N ALA A 44 28.09 -18.08 12.95
CA ALA A 44 27.35 -16.99 12.34
C ALA A 44 27.32 -17.11 10.81
N GLU A 45 28.43 -17.45 10.16
CA GLU A 45 28.49 -17.66 8.71
C GLU A 45 27.61 -18.82 8.25
N MET A 46 27.59 -19.94 8.98
CA MET A 46 26.70 -21.07 8.70
C MET A 46 25.23 -20.65 8.78
N GLN A 47 24.85 -19.91 9.84
CA GLN A 47 23.49 -19.41 9.99
C GLN A 47 23.12 -18.38 8.92
N ILE A 48 24.03 -17.47 8.55
CA ILE A 48 23.84 -16.51 7.47
C ILE A 48 23.56 -17.24 6.15
N ASN A 49 24.37 -18.25 5.83
CA ASN A 49 24.22 -19.01 4.58
C ASN A 49 22.91 -19.81 4.57
N ALA A 50 22.53 -20.42 5.70
CA ALA A 50 21.25 -21.13 5.83
C ALA A 50 20.05 -20.21 5.66
N LEU A 51 20.05 -19.04 6.33
CA LEU A 51 19.00 -18.03 6.18
C LEU A 51 18.95 -17.46 4.76
N LYS A 52 20.11 -17.17 4.16
CA LYS A 52 20.19 -16.71 2.76
C LYS A 52 19.60 -17.72 1.80
N LYS A 53 19.88 -19.01 2.02
CA LYS A 53 19.32 -20.09 1.20
C LYS A 53 17.79 -20.14 1.30
N ASP A 54 17.25 -20.16 2.53
CA ASP A 54 15.79 -20.18 2.75
C ASP A 54 15.09 -18.96 2.13
N PHE A 55 15.61 -17.74 2.37
CA PHE A 55 15.07 -16.55 1.74
C PHE A 55 15.20 -16.56 0.22
N PHE A 56 16.33 -17.03 -0.31
CA PHE A 56 16.52 -17.16 -1.76
C PHE A 56 15.49 -18.12 -2.38
N ASP A 57 15.29 -19.30 -1.80
CA ASP A 57 14.37 -20.30 -2.31
C ASP A 57 12.91 -19.80 -2.27
N ARG A 58 12.51 -19.15 -1.16
CA ARG A 58 11.19 -18.51 -1.04
C ARG A 58 10.98 -17.40 -2.07
N LYS A 59 11.95 -16.50 -2.21
CA LYS A 59 11.88 -15.39 -3.18
C LYS A 59 11.93 -15.88 -4.62
N TYR A 60 12.68 -16.94 -4.91
CA TYR A 60 12.70 -17.58 -6.22
C TYR A 60 11.35 -18.19 -6.58
N TYR A 61 10.77 -18.99 -5.68
CA TYR A 61 9.44 -19.57 -5.89
C TYR A 61 8.37 -18.48 -6.10
N ALA A 62 8.37 -17.45 -5.24
CA ALA A 62 7.47 -16.32 -5.35
C ALA A 62 7.66 -15.56 -6.68
N ALA A 63 8.90 -15.35 -7.12
CA ALA A 63 9.20 -14.68 -8.38
C ALA A 63 8.67 -15.46 -9.59
N VAL A 64 8.85 -16.78 -9.60
CA VAL A 64 8.31 -17.68 -10.65
C VAL A 64 6.78 -17.54 -10.68
N LYS A 65 6.11 -17.70 -9.53
CA LYS A 65 4.64 -17.63 -9.47
C LYS A 65 4.07 -16.26 -9.83
N LYS A 66 4.67 -15.17 -9.33
CA LYS A 66 4.25 -13.79 -9.63
C LYS A 66 4.39 -13.51 -11.13
N LEU A 67 5.52 -13.91 -11.74
CA LEU A 67 5.74 -13.68 -13.16
C LEU A 67 4.89 -14.60 -14.05
N GLU A 68 4.73 -15.88 -13.70
CA GLU A 68 3.81 -16.81 -14.39
C GLU A 68 2.38 -16.26 -14.43
N LYS A 69 1.87 -15.75 -13.31
CA LYS A 69 0.52 -15.16 -13.21
C LYS A 69 0.36 -13.99 -14.18
N GLU A 70 1.30 -13.06 -14.22
CA GLU A 70 1.25 -11.90 -15.13
C GLU A 70 1.42 -12.28 -16.61
N VAL A 71 2.32 -13.21 -16.91
CA VAL A 71 2.54 -13.70 -18.27
C VAL A 71 1.32 -14.48 -18.77
N SER A 72 0.71 -15.32 -17.93
CA SER A 72 -0.51 -16.08 -18.26
C SER A 72 -1.70 -15.15 -18.56
N LYS A 73 -1.86 -14.07 -17.78
CA LYS A 73 -2.90 -13.04 -18.03
C LYS A 73 -2.74 -12.33 -19.37
N LEU A 74 -1.52 -12.13 -19.85
CA LEU A 74 -1.25 -11.44 -21.12
C LEU A 74 -1.30 -12.39 -22.31
N THR A 75 -0.82 -13.62 -22.14
CA THR A 75 -0.83 -14.65 -23.19
C THR A 75 -2.24 -15.18 -23.48
N SER A 76 -3.13 -15.24 -22.48
CA SER A 76 -4.55 -15.61 -22.70
C SER A 76 -5.32 -14.60 -23.56
N LYS A 77 -4.86 -13.35 -23.63
CA LYS A 77 -5.44 -12.28 -24.46
C LYS A 77 -4.92 -12.28 -25.90
N ALA A 78 -3.93 -13.11 -26.23
CA ALA A 78 -3.21 -13.10 -27.51
C ALA A 78 -3.97 -13.77 -28.69
N LYS A 79 -5.31 -13.73 -28.70
CA LYS A 79 -6.15 -14.43 -29.71
C LYS A 79 -5.93 -13.93 -31.15
N ASN A 80 -5.47 -12.69 -31.32
CA ASN A 80 -5.31 -12.05 -32.63
C ASN A 80 -3.85 -11.99 -33.13
N GLU A 81 -2.92 -12.67 -32.48
CA GLU A 81 -1.50 -12.65 -32.86
C GLU A 81 -1.21 -13.58 -34.05
N ASP A 82 0.00 -13.43 -34.61
CA ASP A 82 0.53 -14.28 -35.68
C ASP A 82 0.53 -15.79 -35.31
N GLU A 83 0.37 -16.67 -36.31
CA GLU A 83 0.35 -18.14 -36.11
C GLU A 83 1.62 -18.68 -35.43
N GLU A 84 2.79 -18.11 -35.71
CA GLU A 84 4.04 -18.47 -35.03
C GLU A 84 3.95 -18.20 -33.52
N VAL A 85 3.40 -17.05 -33.14
CA VAL A 85 3.26 -16.63 -31.74
C VAL A 85 2.22 -17.51 -31.03
N LYS A 86 1.09 -17.79 -31.69
CA LYS A 86 0.06 -18.71 -31.18
C LYS A 86 0.63 -20.11 -30.94
N SER A 87 1.42 -20.64 -31.87
CA SER A 87 2.05 -21.96 -31.74
C SER A 87 3.03 -22.03 -30.56
N PHE A 88 3.71 -20.92 -30.27
CA PHE A 88 4.63 -20.80 -29.14
C PHE A 88 3.87 -20.74 -27.82
N ILE A 89 2.84 -19.89 -27.72
CA ILE A 89 2.02 -19.68 -26.51
C ILE A 89 1.21 -20.93 -26.15
N SER A 90 0.76 -21.70 -27.15
CA SER A 90 -0.03 -22.91 -26.90
C SER A 90 0.73 -23.99 -26.12
N LYS A 91 2.07 -23.94 -26.10
CA LYS A 91 2.90 -24.91 -25.38
C LYS A 91 3.26 -24.35 -23.99
N PRO A 92 2.83 -24.98 -22.88
CA PRO A 92 3.13 -24.48 -21.54
C PRO A 92 4.63 -24.52 -21.22
N ASP A 93 5.36 -25.51 -21.73
CA ASP A 93 6.81 -25.65 -21.53
C ASP A 93 7.60 -24.45 -22.05
N ASN A 94 7.15 -23.86 -23.15
CA ASN A 94 7.76 -22.67 -23.74
C ASN A 94 7.58 -21.45 -22.84
N ILE A 95 6.39 -21.29 -22.25
CA ILE A 95 6.09 -20.20 -21.31
C ILE A 95 6.93 -20.37 -20.05
N ASN A 96 7.01 -21.59 -19.52
CA ASN A 96 7.83 -21.89 -18.35
C ASN A 96 9.32 -21.63 -18.62
N ALA A 97 9.84 -22.04 -19.78
CA ALA A 97 11.22 -21.73 -20.18
C ALA A 97 11.46 -20.22 -20.36
N MET A 98 10.46 -19.48 -20.90
CA MET A 98 10.52 -18.03 -21.06
C MET A 98 10.56 -17.30 -19.70
N VAL A 99 9.72 -17.71 -18.75
CA VAL A 99 9.70 -17.15 -17.39
C VAL A 99 10.98 -17.49 -16.65
N ALA A 100 11.39 -18.76 -16.65
CA ALA A 100 12.60 -19.23 -15.98
C ALA A 100 13.85 -18.52 -16.52
N SER A 101 13.99 -18.41 -17.83
CA SER A 101 15.12 -17.71 -18.46
C SER A 101 15.18 -16.23 -18.10
N LYS A 102 14.02 -15.57 -17.97
CA LYS A 102 13.95 -14.17 -17.54
C LYS A 102 14.36 -14.00 -16.08
N ILE A 103 13.92 -14.87 -15.19
CA ILE A 103 14.29 -14.84 -13.76
C ILE A 103 15.78 -15.14 -13.57
N ILE A 104 16.31 -16.14 -14.27
CA ILE A 104 17.75 -16.46 -14.23
C ILE A 104 18.58 -15.27 -14.72
N LYS A 105 18.12 -14.58 -15.77
CA LYS A 105 18.78 -13.33 -16.22
C LYS A 105 18.77 -12.24 -15.14
N ILE A 106 17.66 -12.10 -14.40
CA ILE A 106 17.59 -11.16 -13.27
C ILE A 106 18.57 -11.56 -12.17
N ILE A 107 18.63 -12.85 -11.80
CA ILE A 107 19.58 -13.37 -10.79
C ILE A 107 21.04 -13.09 -11.20
N GLN A 108 21.37 -13.30 -12.47
CA GLN A 108 22.70 -12.97 -13.02
C GLN A 108 23.01 -11.47 -12.95
N GLN A 109 22.01 -10.60 -13.01
CA GLN A 109 22.18 -9.15 -12.95
C GLN A 109 22.17 -8.61 -11.51
N SER A 110 21.39 -9.20 -10.61
CA SER A 110 21.22 -8.74 -9.24
C SER A 110 22.27 -9.30 -8.29
N ILE A 111 22.59 -10.60 -8.43
CA ILE A 111 23.48 -11.33 -7.51
C ILE A 111 24.84 -11.58 -8.16
N LEU A 112 24.90 -12.07 -9.41
CA LEU A 112 26.16 -12.46 -10.08
C LEU A 112 26.75 -11.33 -10.94
N VAL A 113 26.95 -10.18 -10.30
CA VAL A 113 27.35 -8.93 -10.95
C VAL A 113 28.73 -9.03 -11.60
N THR A 114 29.70 -9.69 -10.93
CA THR A 114 31.07 -9.85 -11.42
C THR A 114 31.27 -11.16 -12.19
N LYS A 115 32.33 -11.23 -13.00
CA LYS A 115 32.68 -12.46 -13.74
C LYS A 115 33.06 -13.60 -12.79
N ASP A 116 33.73 -13.28 -11.69
CA ASP A 116 34.18 -14.26 -10.70
C ASP A 116 32.99 -14.94 -10.02
N LEU A 117 31.97 -14.16 -9.65
CA LEU A 117 30.72 -14.70 -9.09
C LEU A 117 29.95 -15.58 -10.09
N ARG A 118 30.15 -15.40 -11.40
CA ARG A 118 29.53 -16.27 -12.41
C ARG A 118 30.27 -17.59 -12.57
N SER A 119 31.58 -17.59 -12.35
CA SER A 119 32.41 -18.80 -12.35
C SER A 119 32.22 -19.60 -11.05
N GLU A 120 32.15 -18.90 -9.92
CA GLU A 120 31.95 -19.46 -8.59
C GLU A 120 30.72 -18.81 -7.91
N PRO A 121 29.51 -19.32 -8.17
CA PRO A 121 28.30 -18.79 -7.57
C PRO A 121 28.27 -18.98 -6.05
N PRO A 122 27.66 -18.06 -5.30
CA PRO A 122 27.48 -18.21 -3.87
C PRO A 122 26.74 -19.50 -3.48
N SER A 123 27.18 -20.14 -2.39
CA SER A 123 26.67 -21.43 -1.91
C SER A 123 25.18 -21.45 -1.51
N TYR A 124 24.59 -20.27 -1.27
CA TYR A 124 23.17 -20.14 -0.92
C TYR A 124 22.24 -20.22 -2.12
N ILE A 125 22.76 -20.14 -3.35
CA ILE A 125 21.96 -20.31 -4.57
C ILE A 125 21.68 -21.80 -4.77
N ASN A 126 20.44 -22.13 -5.14
CA ASN A 126 20.06 -23.51 -5.41
C ASN A 126 20.92 -24.14 -6.54
N LYS A 127 21.34 -25.40 -6.34
CA LYS A 127 22.20 -26.16 -7.26
C LYS A 127 21.58 -26.28 -8.65
N ASP A 128 20.27 -26.49 -8.72
CA ASP A 128 19.54 -26.58 -9.99
C ASP A 128 19.72 -25.31 -10.83
N ILE A 129 19.69 -24.14 -10.19
CA ILE A 129 19.86 -22.85 -10.88
C ILE A 129 21.31 -22.67 -11.33
N ILE A 130 22.27 -23.08 -10.51
CA ILE A 130 23.70 -23.05 -10.86
C ILE A 130 23.96 -23.95 -12.09
N GLU A 131 23.35 -25.14 -12.12
CA GLU A 131 23.44 -26.06 -13.26
C GLU A 131 22.85 -25.45 -14.53
N ILE A 132 21.68 -24.78 -14.46
CA ILE A 132 21.09 -24.10 -15.62
C ILE A 132 21.98 -22.94 -16.10
N ILE A 133 22.63 -22.21 -15.18
CA ILE A 133 23.55 -21.11 -15.53
C ILE A 133 24.80 -21.65 -16.23
N GLY A 134 25.36 -22.76 -15.74
CA GLY A 134 26.52 -23.42 -16.33
C GLY A 134 26.22 -24.13 -17.65
N ASN A 135 25.05 -24.75 -17.76
CA ASN A 135 24.63 -25.53 -18.92
C ASN A 135 24.02 -24.64 -20.02
N LYS A 136 24.84 -24.30 -21.02
CA LYS A 136 24.41 -23.51 -22.19
C LYS A 136 23.44 -24.25 -23.12
N ALA A 137 23.21 -25.55 -22.94
CA ALA A 137 22.30 -26.34 -23.77
C ALA A 137 20.85 -26.35 -23.26
N ASP A 138 20.63 -26.02 -21.98
CA ASP A 138 19.30 -26.04 -21.36
C ASP A 138 18.40 -24.95 -21.98
N ALA A 139 17.14 -25.30 -22.27
CA ALA A 139 16.12 -24.38 -22.79
C ALA A 139 15.81 -23.23 -21.81
N ARG A 140 16.03 -23.42 -20.52
CA ARG A 140 15.82 -22.40 -19.47
C ARG A 140 16.97 -21.40 -19.39
N ASN A 141 18.10 -21.66 -20.02
CA ASN A 141 19.23 -20.72 -20.05
C ASN A 141 18.87 -19.49 -20.91
N PRO A 142 19.09 -18.24 -20.43
CA PRO A 142 18.68 -17.03 -21.14
C PRO A 142 19.30 -16.87 -22.52
N SER A 143 20.56 -17.27 -22.69
CA SER A 143 21.23 -17.21 -23.99
C SER A 143 20.66 -18.25 -24.94
N ARG A 144 20.42 -19.47 -24.44
CA ARG A 144 19.88 -20.56 -25.25
C ARG A 144 18.47 -20.26 -25.72
N PHE A 145 17.59 -19.85 -24.80
CA PHE A 145 16.21 -19.45 -25.08
C PHE A 145 16.14 -18.36 -26.16
N PHE A 146 16.99 -17.35 -26.06
CA PHE A 146 17.04 -16.27 -27.05
C PHE A 146 17.45 -16.78 -28.44
N ILE A 147 18.49 -17.62 -28.52
CA ILE A 147 18.97 -18.18 -29.79
C ILE A 147 17.92 -19.11 -30.42
N SER A 148 17.27 -19.96 -29.62
CA SER A 148 16.30 -20.93 -30.14
C SER A 148 14.99 -20.29 -30.60
N ASN A 149 14.49 -19.30 -29.86
CA ASN A 149 13.13 -18.78 -30.06
C ASN A 149 13.11 -17.36 -30.64
N CYS A 150 14.00 -16.47 -30.21
CA CYS A 150 13.93 -15.05 -30.56
C CYS A 150 14.84 -14.63 -31.72
N GLN A 151 16.00 -15.28 -31.91
CA GLN A 151 16.97 -14.85 -32.92
C GLN A 151 16.47 -15.04 -34.36
N ASN A 152 15.75 -16.14 -34.60
CA ASN A 152 15.28 -16.50 -35.95
C ASN A 152 13.87 -15.98 -36.27
N SER A 153 13.00 -15.79 -35.27
CA SER A 153 11.65 -15.25 -35.47
C SER A 153 11.55 -13.79 -34.99
N LYS A 154 11.57 -12.86 -35.95
CA LYS A 154 11.42 -11.42 -35.68
C LYS A 154 10.06 -11.10 -35.04
N LYS A 155 9.00 -11.78 -35.48
CA LYS A 155 7.64 -11.61 -34.96
C LYS A 155 7.55 -12.04 -33.50
N LEU A 156 8.04 -13.24 -33.18
CA LEU A 156 8.06 -13.74 -31.80
C LEU A 156 8.94 -12.86 -30.90
N ASN A 157 10.10 -12.42 -31.39
CA ASN A 157 10.96 -11.52 -30.63
C ASN A 157 10.28 -10.17 -30.32
N ASN A 158 9.53 -9.60 -31.28
CA ASN A 158 8.76 -8.38 -31.06
C ASN A 158 7.66 -8.60 -30.02
N TYR A 159 6.93 -9.71 -30.10
CA TYR A 159 5.91 -10.07 -29.12
C TYR A 159 6.50 -10.20 -27.71
N ILE A 160 7.57 -10.98 -27.54
CA ILE A 160 8.24 -11.19 -26.25
C ILE A 160 8.82 -9.86 -25.73
N SER A 161 9.39 -9.04 -26.59
CA SER A 161 9.90 -7.72 -26.22
C SER A 161 8.78 -6.80 -25.73
N ASN A 162 7.62 -6.80 -26.40
CA ASN A 162 6.44 -6.03 -25.98
C ASN A 162 5.87 -6.54 -24.66
N LEU A 163 5.84 -7.86 -24.48
CA LEU A 163 5.40 -8.51 -23.25
C LEU A 163 6.26 -8.08 -22.05
N TRP A 164 7.59 -8.11 -22.18
CA TRP A 164 8.49 -7.61 -21.13
C TRP A 164 8.46 -6.10 -20.96
N ASN A 165 7.99 -5.37 -21.97
CA ASN A 165 7.87 -3.91 -21.92
C ASN A 165 6.54 -3.41 -21.36
N ASN A 166 5.57 -4.31 -21.14
CA ASN A 166 4.31 -3.99 -20.50
C ASN A 166 4.55 -3.36 -19.12
N LYS A 167 3.78 -2.32 -18.77
CA LYS A 167 3.93 -1.58 -17.51
C LYS A 167 3.80 -2.47 -16.28
N GLN A 168 2.83 -3.38 -16.27
CA GLN A 168 2.60 -4.29 -15.13
C GLN A 168 3.76 -5.27 -14.99
N VAL A 169 4.16 -5.91 -16.09
CA VAL A 169 5.28 -6.85 -16.10
C VAL A 169 6.58 -6.15 -15.69
N LYS A 170 6.86 -4.94 -16.19
CA LYS A 170 8.03 -4.15 -15.77
C LYS A 170 8.06 -3.85 -14.27
N ALA A 171 6.92 -3.47 -13.69
CA ALA A 171 6.82 -3.23 -12.26
C ALA A 171 7.14 -4.53 -11.48
N THR A 172 6.51 -5.64 -11.84
CA THR A 172 6.78 -6.94 -11.18
C THR A 172 8.22 -7.39 -11.34
N LEU A 173 8.84 -7.20 -12.51
CA LEU A 173 10.25 -7.53 -12.72
C LEU A 173 11.18 -6.66 -11.86
N GLY A 174 10.84 -5.38 -11.68
CA GLY A 174 11.57 -4.48 -10.78
C GLY A 174 11.50 -4.89 -9.32
N ASP A 175 10.32 -5.33 -8.86
CA ASP A 175 10.14 -5.85 -7.50
C ASP A 175 10.85 -7.18 -7.29
N ILE A 176 10.81 -8.08 -8.28
CA ILE A 176 11.58 -9.34 -8.28
C ILE A 176 13.08 -9.04 -8.21
N GLU A 177 13.60 -8.14 -9.06
CA GLU A 177 15.01 -7.76 -9.05
C GLU A 177 15.41 -7.18 -7.68
N TRP A 178 14.58 -6.29 -7.12
CA TRP A 178 14.81 -5.72 -5.80
C TRP A 178 14.83 -6.79 -4.71
N SER A 179 13.92 -7.77 -4.75
CA SER A 179 13.88 -8.86 -3.78
C SER A 179 15.19 -9.68 -3.76
N PHE A 180 15.78 -9.94 -4.93
CA PHE A 180 17.07 -10.63 -5.01
C PHE A 180 18.25 -9.76 -4.56
N LYS A 181 18.22 -8.44 -4.84
CA LYS A 181 19.21 -7.50 -4.28
C LYS A 181 19.12 -7.43 -2.75
N MET A 182 17.91 -7.48 -2.22
CA MET A 182 17.68 -7.57 -0.78
C MET A 182 18.29 -8.85 -0.22
N VAL A 183 18.14 -10.02 -0.86
CA VAL A 183 18.77 -11.28 -0.41
C VAL A 183 20.30 -11.20 -0.47
N ARG A 184 20.87 -10.67 -1.56
CA ARG A 184 22.32 -10.47 -1.75
C ARG A 184 22.94 -9.75 -0.55
N GLY A 185 22.32 -8.64 -0.15
CA GLY A 185 22.89 -7.71 0.82
C GLY A 185 23.86 -6.72 0.20
N ASP A 186 24.53 -5.97 1.07
CA ASP A 186 25.49 -4.92 0.70
C ASP A 186 24.93 -3.98 -0.37
N LEU A 187 23.72 -3.48 -0.09
CA LEU A 187 23.04 -2.53 -0.97
C LEU A 187 23.79 -1.21 -0.99
N THR A 188 24.23 -0.82 -2.18
CA THR A 188 24.90 0.48 -2.40
C THR A 188 23.89 1.62 -2.20
N LYS A 189 24.39 2.81 -1.83
CA LYS A 189 23.55 4.02 -1.72
C LYS A 189 22.81 4.30 -3.04
N GLN A 190 23.51 4.16 -4.16
CA GLN A 190 22.95 4.33 -5.50
C GLN A 190 21.78 3.38 -5.78
N GLU A 191 21.88 2.10 -5.40
CA GLU A 191 20.77 1.15 -5.55
C GLU A 191 19.55 1.54 -4.72
N LYS A 192 19.76 1.99 -3.47
CA LYS A 192 18.68 2.48 -2.59
C LYS A 192 18.02 3.74 -3.15
N ASP A 193 18.82 4.70 -3.62
CA ASP A 193 18.31 5.95 -4.20
C ASP A 193 17.55 5.71 -5.49
N ASN A 194 18.02 4.79 -6.35
CA ASN A 194 17.32 4.39 -7.57
C ASN A 194 15.97 3.73 -7.26
N ARG A 195 15.90 2.86 -6.24
CA ARG A 195 14.62 2.25 -5.80
C ARG A 195 13.66 3.31 -5.28
N LYS A 196 14.15 4.24 -4.46
CA LYS A 196 13.35 5.36 -3.93
C LYS A 196 12.82 6.25 -5.05
N ALA A 197 13.63 6.54 -6.07
CA ALA A 197 13.20 7.31 -7.23
C ALA A 197 12.13 6.59 -8.08
N GLN A 198 12.18 5.25 -8.14
CA GLN A 198 11.23 4.45 -8.92
C GLN A 198 9.90 4.21 -8.19
N THR A 199 9.93 3.97 -6.88
CA THR A 199 8.75 3.61 -6.09
C THR A 199 8.15 4.78 -5.30
N GLY A 200 8.91 5.85 -5.09
CA GLY A 200 8.56 6.94 -4.18
C GLY A 200 8.62 6.55 -2.70
N LYS A 201 8.92 5.28 -2.39
CA LYS A 201 8.91 4.71 -1.03
C LYS A 201 10.32 4.40 -0.55
N SER A 202 10.49 4.44 0.77
CA SER A 202 11.75 4.02 1.40
C SER A 202 11.80 2.48 1.53
N VAL A 203 12.99 1.92 1.71
CA VAL A 203 13.22 0.45 1.85
C VAL A 203 12.42 -0.17 3.01
N GLU A 204 11.93 0.64 3.94
CA GLU A 204 11.17 0.23 5.12
C GLU A 204 9.77 -0.32 4.78
N GLU A 205 9.15 0.13 3.69
CA GLU A 205 7.75 -0.19 3.37
C GLU A 205 7.58 -1.49 2.55
N ASP A 206 8.68 -2.12 2.12
CA ASP A 206 8.66 -3.28 1.21
C ASP A 206 8.67 -4.64 1.95
N ASP A 207 9.04 -4.73 3.24
CA ASP A 207 9.13 -6.03 3.99
C ASP A 207 7.80 -6.48 4.61
N ASP A 208 6.79 -5.59 4.72
CA ASP A 208 5.47 -5.92 5.29
C ASP A 208 4.49 -6.58 4.30
N ASN A 209 4.88 -6.74 3.03
CA ASN A 209 3.97 -7.14 1.95
C ASN A 209 4.24 -8.54 1.35
N ASP A 210 4.97 -9.42 2.04
CA ASP A 210 5.25 -10.78 1.56
C ASP A 210 4.88 -11.85 2.61
N SER A 211 3.59 -11.88 2.96
CA SER A 211 2.92 -13.01 3.59
C SER A 211 1.42 -12.94 3.28
N GLY A 212 0.93 -13.81 2.39
CA GLY A 212 -0.49 -14.15 2.23
C GLY A 212 -1.34 -13.16 1.42
N ASP A 213 -1.54 -13.45 0.13
CA ASP A 213 -2.69 -12.96 -0.65
C ASP A 213 -3.92 -13.76 -0.19
N GLU A 214 -4.52 -13.34 0.93
CA GLU A 214 -5.91 -13.58 1.32
C GLU A 214 -6.46 -12.20 1.66
N SER A 215 -7.22 -11.64 0.71
CA SER A 215 -7.93 -10.37 0.88
C SER A 215 -9.02 -10.53 1.93
N ASP A 216 -8.87 -9.89 3.09
CA ASP A 216 -9.98 -9.13 3.68
C ASP A 216 -9.48 -7.87 4.36
N SER A 217 -10.20 -6.79 4.08
CA SER A 217 -9.92 -5.41 4.46
C SER A 217 -10.67 -5.10 5.76
N ASP A 218 -9.99 -4.50 6.73
CA ASP A 218 -10.40 -3.26 7.43
C ASP A 218 -9.89 -3.16 8.88
N ASP A 219 -9.62 -1.90 9.24
CA ASP A 219 -9.50 -1.27 10.56
C ASP A 219 -8.14 -1.27 11.30
N ASP A 220 -7.32 -0.28 10.92
CA ASP A 220 -7.16 1.02 11.61
C ASP A 220 -7.60 1.18 13.09
N GLU A 221 -6.62 1.18 13.99
CA GLU A 221 -6.56 1.96 15.24
C GLU A 221 -5.07 2.35 15.38
N GLY A 222 -4.62 3.61 15.41
CA GLY A 222 -5.10 4.76 16.16
C GLY A 222 -4.09 5.03 17.28
N ASP A 223 -3.13 5.95 17.08
CA ASP A 223 -2.54 6.70 18.21
C ASP A 223 -1.83 8.01 17.80
N ASP A 224 -1.90 8.95 18.71
CA ASP A 224 -1.75 10.41 18.62
C ASP A 224 -0.35 10.95 18.22
N PRO A 225 -0.30 12.09 17.50
CA PRO A 225 0.91 12.88 17.37
C PRO A 225 1.10 13.78 18.61
N VAL A 226 2.02 13.39 19.49
CA VAL A 226 2.51 14.24 20.58
C VAL A 226 3.13 15.52 20.01
N ARG A 227 2.55 16.63 20.45
CA ARG A 227 2.89 18.03 20.20
C ARG A 227 4.18 18.40 20.95
N ASN A 228 5.15 19.04 20.28
CA ASN A 228 6.07 20.09 20.76
C ASN A 228 7.02 20.44 19.58
N GLY A 229 7.19 21.68 19.13
CA GLY A 229 7.28 22.93 19.87
C GLY A 229 8.75 23.31 20.03
N ALA A 230 9.46 23.56 18.92
CA ALA A 230 10.86 23.97 18.95
C ALA A 230 10.97 25.46 19.34
N GLN A 231 11.37 25.71 20.59
CA GLN A 231 12.14 26.89 20.96
C GLN A 231 13.48 26.45 21.51
N ASP A 232 14.49 27.12 21.00
CA ASP A 232 15.92 27.04 21.28
C ASP A 232 16.22 27.36 22.76
N SER A 233 16.79 26.42 23.50
CA SER A 233 17.71 26.67 24.61
C SER A 233 18.36 25.36 25.07
N GLU A 234 19.65 25.46 25.33
CA GLU A 234 20.59 24.44 25.79
C GLU A 234 20.15 23.82 27.13
N ASP A 235 20.21 22.50 27.28
CA ASP A 235 20.71 21.76 28.48
C ASP A 235 20.33 20.26 28.46
N GLU A 236 21.11 19.50 29.23
CA GLU A 236 21.35 18.05 29.21
C GLU A 236 20.18 17.14 29.68
N ASP A 237 20.27 15.86 29.26
CA ASP A 237 19.69 14.64 29.86
C ASP A 237 18.17 14.41 29.91
N GLU A 238 17.65 13.51 29.02
CA GLU A 238 16.87 12.31 29.39
C GLU A 238 16.46 11.48 28.15
N ILE A 239 16.71 10.17 28.18
CA ILE A 239 16.40 9.21 27.09
C ILE A 239 15.06 8.52 27.40
N PRO A 240 14.08 8.44 26.48
CA PRO A 240 12.83 7.73 26.74
C PRO A 240 13.03 6.21 26.71
N GLN A 241 12.54 5.53 27.76
CA GLN A 241 12.49 4.07 27.86
C GLN A 241 11.48 3.50 26.86
N ILE A 242 11.92 2.60 25.99
CA ILE A 242 11.06 1.88 25.05
C ILE A 242 10.31 0.78 25.82
N ASP A 243 8.99 0.77 25.65
CA ASP A 243 8.02 -0.06 26.39
C ASP A 243 8.29 -1.57 26.23
N GLU A 244 8.47 -2.26 27.36
CA GLU A 244 8.80 -3.67 27.50
C GLU A 244 7.72 -4.59 26.89
N LYS A 245 6.48 -4.09 26.77
CA LYS A 245 5.34 -4.79 26.15
C LYS A 245 5.48 -4.97 24.64
N LEU A 246 6.21 -4.09 23.95
CA LEU A 246 6.46 -4.25 22.52
C LEU A 246 7.39 -5.44 22.26
N LEU A 247 8.29 -5.74 23.20
CA LEU A 247 9.27 -6.81 23.10
C LEU A 247 8.63 -8.20 23.35
N ASP A 248 7.64 -8.29 24.24
CA ASP A 248 6.92 -9.53 24.55
C ASP A 248 5.97 -9.97 23.41
N LYS A 249 5.36 -9.02 22.67
CA LYS A 249 4.51 -9.34 21.52
C LYS A 249 5.24 -10.13 20.42
N TYR A 250 6.56 -9.94 20.30
CA TYR A 250 7.40 -10.67 19.33
C TYR A 250 7.98 -11.98 19.86
N ALA A 251 8.01 -12.20 21.17
CA ALA A 251 8.46 -13.47 21.76
C ALA A 251 7.43 -14.60 21.62
N ILE A 252 6.15 -14.25 21.48
CA ILE A 252 5.02 -15.21 21.35
C ILE A 252 5.01 -15.89 19.96
N TYR A 253 5.56 -15.25 18.93
CA TYR A 253 5.65 -15.82 17.58
C TYR A 253 6.70 -16.96 17.45
N GLU A 254 7.49 -17.23 18.50
CA GLU A 254 8.56 -18.26 18.51
C GLU A 254 8.16 -19.54 19.28
N SER A 255 6.94 -19.62 19.85
CA SER A 255 6.43 -20.85 20.50
C SER A 255 5.33 -21.49 19.65
N GLY A 256 5.74 -22.18 18.58
CA GLY A 256 4.88 -23.13 17.88
C GLY A 256 4.85 -24.45 18.65
N ASP A 257 3.73 -24.73 19.31
CA ASP A 257 3.38 -26.04 19.84
C ASP A 257 2.53 -26.78 18.79
N GLU A 258 2.86 -28.05 18.58
CA GLU A 258 2.28 -28.93 17.58
C GLU A 258 0.88 -29.38 18.02
N GLY A 259 -0.16 -29.04 17.26
CA GLY A 259 -1.53 -29.48 17.50
C GLY A 259 -2.28 -29.74 16.19
N GLU A 260 -2.94 -30.91 16.14
CA GLU A 260 -3.54 -31.57 14.97
C GLU A 260 -4.48 -30.69 14.13
N VAL A 261 -4.39 -30.88 12.81
CA VAL A 261 -5.25 -30.26 11.80
C VAL A 261 -6.52 -31.11 11.64
N GLU A 262 -7.63 -30.69 12.23
CA GLU A 262 -8.95 -31.29 11.93
C GLU A 262 -9.44 -30.85 10.54
N HIS A 263 -9.74 -31.85 9.72
CA HIS A 263 -10.23 -31.71 8.35
C HIS A 263 -11.69 -31.22 8.35
N PHE A 264 -11.93 -30.04 7.77
CA PHE A 264 -13.30 -29.56 7.51
C PHE A 264 -13.95 -30.42 6.40
N SER A 265 -15.07 -31.07 6.69
CA SER A 265 -15.86 -31.81 5.71
C SER A 265 -17.23 -31.14 5.52
N VAL A 266 -17.53 -30.72 4.30
CA VAL A 266 -18.81 -30.12 3.90
C VAL A 266 -19.89 -31.20 3.89
N ASP A 267 -20.98 -30.97 4.62
CA ASP A 267 -22.12 -31.88 4.72
C ASP A 267 -22.93 -31.89 3.41
N PRO A 268 -23.03 -33.03 2.69
CA PRO A 268 -23.71 -33.11 1.40
C PRO A 268 -25.24 -32.93 1.45
N ASN A 269 -25.84 -32.87 2.64
CA ASN A 269 -27.30 -32.83 2.81
C ASN A 269 -27.88 -31.41 3.00
N VAL A 270 -27.07 -30.36 2.83
CA VAL A 270 -27.52 -28.96 2.91
C VAL A 270 -27.47 -28.33 1.52
N ASN A 271 -28.64 -28.02 0.95
CA ASN A 271 -28.75 -27.27 -0.30
C ASN A 271 -28.58 -25.77 -0.03
N TYR A 272 -27.36 -25.25 -0.20
CA TYR A 272 -27.00 -23.85 0.07
C TYR A 272 -27.57 -22.83 -0.94
N ASN A 273 -28.34 -23.27 -1.94
CA ASN A 273 -28.95 -22.39 -2.94
C ASN A 273 -30.36 -21.87 -2.57
N GLU A 274 -30.99 -22.33 -1.49
CA GLU A 274 -32.40 -21.97 -1.18
C GLU A 274 -32.57 -20.78 -0.22
N ILE A 275 -31.49 -20.15 0.24
CA ILE A 275 -31.55 -19.09 1.28
C ILE A 275 -31.26 -17.67 0.74
N THR A 276 -31.12 -17.48 -0.57
CA THR A 276 -30.63 -16.20 -1.13
C THR A 276 -31.59 -15.41 -2.02
N ASP A 277 -32.79 -15.88 -2.35
CA ASP A 277 -33.68 -15.16 -3.30
C ASP A 277 -35.06 -14.82 -2.72
N GLU A 278 -35.12 -13.96 -1.70
CA GLU A 278 -36.34 -13.19 -1.39
C GLU A 278 -36.05 -11.68 -1.58
N GLU A 279 -36.26 -11.20 -2.81
CA GLU A 279 -36.48 -9.78 -3.10
C GLU A 279 -37.89 -9.37 -2.63
N PRO A 280 -38.05 -8.33 -1.80
CA PRO A 280 -39.34 -7.68 -1.66
C PRO A 280 -39.55 -6.64 -2.78
N SER A 281 -40.59 -6.93 -3.55
CA SER A 281 -41.26 -6.14 -4.58
C SER A 281 -41.41 -4.65 -4.27
N SER A 282 -41.24 -3.88 -5.35
CA SER A 282 -41.64 -2.49 -5.54
C SER A 282 -43.11 -2.22 -5.20
N GLU A 283 -43.37 -1.12 -4.49
CA GLU A 283 -44.63 -0.39 -4.57
C GLU A 283 -44.33 1.11 -4.44
N GLU A 284 -44.64 1.82 -5.53
CA GLU A 284 -44.62 3.26 -5.71
C GLU A 284 -45.63 3.93 -4.77
N LEU A 285 -45.35 5.16 -4.32
CA LEU A 285 -46.35 6.23 -4.24
C LEU A 285 -45.67 7.59 -4.07
N GLU A 286 -46.18 8.53 -4.85
CA GLU A 286 -45.68 9.87 -5.14
C GLU A 286 -46.05 10.93 -4.10
N GLY A 287 -45.34 12.07 -4.18
CA GLY A 287 -45.81 13.42 -3.88
C GLY A 287 -45.88 13.81 -2.40
N ASP A 288 -45.75 15.06 -1.99
CA ASP A 288 -45.40 16.34 -2.61
C ASP A 288 -45.08 17.29 -1.43
N SER A 289 -44.46 18.42 -1.76
CA SER A 289 -43.96 19.49 -0.92
C SER A 289 -44.96 20.19 0.01
N ASP A 290 -44.37 20.87 1.00
CA ASP A 290 -44.57 22.29 1.35
C ASP A 290 -44.99 22.67 2.79
N ILE A 291 -44.08 23.46 3.38
CA ILE A 291 -44.28 24.77 4.01
C ILE A 291 -44.64 24.89 5.51
N GLU A 292 -43.80 25.75 6.11
CA GLU A 292 -43.74 26.37 7.42
C GLU A 292 -45.04 27.02 7.92
N SER A 293 -45.21 27.10 9.25
CA SER A 293 -45.50 28.36 9.95
C SER A 293 -45.54 28.16 11.47
N GLU A 294 -45.17 29.23 12.16
CA GLU A 294 -44.89 29.36 13.59
C GLU A 294 -46.11 29.73 14.44
N GLU A 295 -45.87 29.69 15.76
CA GLU A 295 -46.44 30.52 16.84
C GLU A 295 -47.69 30.09 17.65
N ASP A 296 -47.39 29.94 18.95
CA ASP A 296 -48.09 30.40 20.16
C ASP A 296 -49.38 29.78 20.73
N GLY A 297 -49.26 29.36 22.01
CA GLY A 297 -50.20 29.79 23.05
C GLY A 297 -50.98 28.71 23.83
N PHE A 298 -50.44 28.31 24.99
CA PHE A 298 -51.13 28.47 26.29
C PHE A 298 -52.50 27.75 26.50
N PHE A 299 -52.51 26.52 27.05
CA PHE A 299 -53.05 26.13 28.37
C PHE A 299 -53.20 24.59 28.53
N GLU A 300 -52.90 24.13 29.75
CA GLU A 300 -53.39 22.93 30.49
C GLU A 300 -53.45 21.52 29.86
N GLU A 301 -52.54 20.70 30.39
CA GLU A 301 -52.81 19.52 31.23
C GLU A 301 -53.83 18.43 30.78
N SER A 302 -53.24 17.24 30.61
CA SER A 302 -53.83 15.92 30.78
C SER A 302 -54.77 15.41 29.68
N THR A 303 -54.25 14.51 28.84
CA THR A 303 -54.85 13.17 28.67
C THR A 303 -53.84 12.21 28.07
N LYS A 304 -53.84 11.00 28.61
CA LYS A 304 -52.93 9.90 28.33
C LYS A 304 -53.16 9.37 26.91
N GLU A 305 -52.14 9.37 26.06
CA GLU A 305 -52.12 8.54 24.87
C GLU A 305 -51.44 7.20 25.13
N ILE A 306 -52.20 6.17 24.77
CA ILE A 306 -52.00 4.76 25.04
C ILE A 306 -50.99 4.24 24.02
N LYS A 307 -49.78 3.89 24.48
CA LYS A 307 -48.83 3.13 23.65
C LYS A 307 -49.46 1.77 23.28
N PRO A 308 -49.38 1.34 22.01
CA PRO A 308 -49.92 0.05 21.59
C PRO A 308 -49.22 -1.09 22.34
N LYS A 309 -50.04 -1.95 22.94
CA LYS A 309 -49.64 -3.14 23.71
C LYS A 309 -48.71 -4.03 22.88
N HIS A 310 -47.50 -4.27 23.40
CA HIS A 310 -46.61 -5.32 22.94
C HIS A 310 -47.28 -6.69 23.14
N LYS A 311 -47.29 -7.53 22.09
CA LYS A 311 -47.62 -8.96 22.18
C LYS A 311 -46.41 -9.70 22.77
N LEU A 312 -46.22 -9.59 24.08
CA LEU A 312 -45.30 -10.45 24.81
C LEU A 312 -46.00 -11.79 25.07
N PRO A 313 -45.31 -12.93 24.91
CA PRO A 313 -45.87 -14.23 25.28
C PRO A 313 -46.24 -14.21 26.77
N GLU A 314 -47.45 -14.66 27.09
CA GLU A 314 -47.92 -14.79 28.46
C GLU A 314 -46.96 -15.68 29.25
N MET A 315 -46.40 -15.15 30.34
CA MET A 315 -45.62 -15.94 31.27
C MET A 315 -46.56 -16.96 31.92
N ALA A 316 -46.39 -18.24 31.58
CA ALA A 316 -47.05 -19.34 32.27
C ALA A 316 -46.66 -19.28 33.76
N THR A 317 -47.56 -18.75 34.58
CA THR A 317 -47.46 -18.72 36.03
C THR A 317 -47.83 -20.09 36.58
N GLY A 318 -46.91 -21.04 36.39
CA GLY A 318 -46.96 -22.37 37.00
C GLY A 318 -46.18 -22.36 38.31
N TYR A 319 -46.91 -22.42 39.43
CA TYR A 319 -46.39 -22.65 40.77
C TYR A 319 -45.80 -24.07 40.83
N PHE A 320 -44.47 -24.22 40.74
CA PHE A 320 -43.80 -25.52 40.96
C PHE A 320 -43.72 -25.79 42.46
N SER A 321 -44.80 -26.35 43.00
CA SER A 321 -44.79 -26.97 44.32
C SER A 321 -43.86 -28.17 44.27
N GLY A 322 -42.76 -28.10 45.01
CA GLY A 322 -41.85 -29.21 45.21
C GLY A 322 -42.58 -30.40 45.82
N GLY A 323 -42.79 -31.43 45.00
CA GLY A 323 -43.24 -32.76 45.40
C GLY A 323 -42.27 -33.77 44.78
N GLU A 324 -41.64 -34.53 45.65
CA GLU A 324 -40.58 -35.51 45.39
C GLU A 324 -40.94 -36.49 44.25
N SER A 325 -40.19 -36.45 43.14
CA SER A 325 -39.93 -37.61 42.30
C SER A 325 -38.73 -37.34 41.41
N ASP A 326 -37.62 -37.97 41.78
CA ASP A 326 -36.34 -38.01 41.07
C ASP A 326 -36.50 -38.78 39.75
N SER A 327 -36.78 -38.05 38.66
CA SER A 327 -36.77 -38.62 37.32
C SER A 327 -36.37 -37.57 36.26
N ASP A 328 -35.09 -37.63 35.85
CA ASP A 328 -34.57 -37.35 34.51
C ASP A 328 -35.20 -36.19 33.71
N VAL A 329 -35.09 -34.96 34.22
CA VAL A 329 -35.48 -33.74 33.46
C VAL A 329 -34.38 -33.32 32.45
N ASP A 330 -33.19 -33.90 32.51
CA ASP A 330 -32.07 -33.59 31.59
C ASP A 330 -32.15 -34.32 30.24
N ASN A 331 -33.25 -35.03 29.96
CA ASN A 331 -33.42 -35.81 28.72
C ASN A 331 -34.63 -35.42 27.88
N ASP A 332 -35.15 -34.21 28.07
CA ASP A 332 -36.17 -33.68 27.17
C ASP A 332 -35.51 -33.29 25.83
N GLU A 333 -35.67 -34.13 24.80
CA GLU A 333 -35.13 -33.92 23.45
C GLU A 333 -35.53 -32.55 22.87
N VAL A 334 -36.67 -32.01 23.29
CA VAL A 334 -37.17 -30.70 22.86
C VAL A 334 -36.28 -29.58 23.38
N VAL A 335 -35.83 -29.67 24.63
CA VAL A 335 -34.91 -28.68 25.24
C VAL A 335 -33.54 -28.78 24.57
N LYS A 336 -33.01 -29.99 24.37
CA LYS A 336 -31.72 -30.21 23.69
C LYS A 336 -31.73 -29.72 22.24
N LYS A 337 -32.82 -29.90 21.48
CA LYS A 337 -32.93 -29.41 20.09
C LYS A 337 -32.98 -27.87 20.02
N VAL A 338 -33.55 -27.21 21.02
CA VAL A 338 -33.61 -25.73 21.09
C VAL A 338 -32.31 -25.12 21.62
N THR A 339 -31.60 -25.78 22.54
CA THR A 339 -30.38 -25.24 23.15
C THR A 339 -29.09 -25.54 22.38
N THR A 340 -29.08 -26.53 21.47
CA THR A 340 -27.88 -26.94 20.73
C THR A 340 -27.65 -26.16 19.43
N GLN A 341 -28.63 -25.42 18.92
CA GLN A 341 -28.44 -24.61 17.71
C GLN A 341 -27.71 -23.30 18.04
N ARG A 342 -26.39 -23.30 17.82
CA ARG A 342 -25.53 -22.13 17.96
C ARG A 342 -25.96 -21.05 16.96
N LYS A 343 -26.58 -19.97 17.44
CA LYS A 343 -26.96 -18.83 16.60
C LYS A 343 -25.70 -18.18 16.02
N ASN A 344 -25.67 -17.99 14.71
CA ASN A 344 -24.63 -17.22 14.04
C ASN A 344 -24.53 -15.83 14.69
N ARG A 345 -23.32 -15.45 15.07
CA ARG A 345 -23.04 -14.12 15.62
C ARG A 345 -23.37 -13.11 14.53
N ARG A 346 -24.28 -12.17 14.83
CA ARG A 346 -24.63 -11.07 13.92
C ARG A 346 -23.35 -10.33 13.50
N GLY A 347 -23.22 -10.00 12.21
CA GLY A 347 -22.06 -9.31 11.64
C GLY A 347 -21.81 -7.92 12.24
N GLN A 348 -20.60 -7.38 12.04
CA GLN A 348 -20.13 -6.15 12.68
C GLN A 348 -21.04 -4.94 12.43
N ARG A 349 -21.47 -4.72 11.19
CA ARG A 349 -22.39 -3.61 10.84
C ARG A 349 -23.72 -3.68 11.60
N ALA A 350 -24.25 -4.88 11.77
CA ALA A 350 -25.50 -5.07 12.49
C ALA A 350 -25.31 -4.98 14.02
N ARG A 351 -24.10 -5.24 14.54
CA ARG A 351 -23.75 -4.94 15.93
C ARG A 351 -23.61 -3.45 16.17
N GLN A 352 -22.93 -2.73 15.26
CA GLN A 352 -22.83 -1.27 15.27
C GLN A 352 -24.22 -0.64 15.20
N LYS A 353 -25.10 -1.08 14.30
CA LYS A 353 -26.49 -0.59 14.21
C LYS A 353 -27.30 -0.86 15.49
N ILE A 354 -27.12 -2.00 16.16
CA ILE A 354 -27.73 -2.25 17.47
C ILE A 354 -27.16 -1.31 18.53
N TRP A 355 -25.86 -1.04 18.51
CA TRP A 355 -25.23 -0.12 19.45
C TRP A 355 -25.65 1.33 19.22
N GLU A 356 -25.77 1.77 17.99
CA GLU A 356 -26.33 3.06 17.60
C GLU A 356 -27.81 3.16 18.00
N GLN A 357 -28.59 2.09 17.85
CA GLN A 357 -29.97 2.07 18.36
C GLN A 357 -30.06 2.10 19.89
N LYS A 358 -29.08 1.51 20.60
CA LYS A 358 -29.05 1.45 22.07
C LYS A 358 -28.54 2.73 22.72
N TYR A 359 -27.49 3.31 22.17
CA TYR A 359 -26.75 4.43 22.78
C TYR A 359 -26.82 5.71 21.94
N GLY A 360 -27.40 5.65 20.73
CA GLY A 360 -27.56 6.81 19.86
C GLY A 360 -26.24 7.51 19.59
N LYS A 361 -26.19 8.79 19.93
CA LYS A 361 -25.03 9.67 19.79
C LYS A 361 -23.89 9.34 20.77
N GLU A 362 -24.15 8.52 21.78
CA GLU A 362 -23.15 8.08 22.76
C GLU A 362 -22.50 6.74 22.38
N ALA A 363 -22.86 6.15 21.24
CA ALA A 363 -22.19 4.95 20.76
C ALA A 363 -20.69 5.24 20.51
N LYS A 364 -19.81 4.40 21.06
CA LYS A 364 -18.35 4.59 21.00
C LYS A 364 -17.82 4.80 19.57
N HIS A 365 -18.37 4.06 18.60
CA HIS A 365 -18.04 4.21 17.17
C HIS A 365 -18.40 5.61 16.64
N VAL A 366 -19.62 6.09 16.93
CA VAL A 366 -20.10 7.42 16.51
C VAL A 366 -19.30 8.55 17.18
N GLN A 367 -18.91 8.36 18.45
CA GLN A 367 -18.05 9.33 19.15
C GLN A 367 -16.63 9.36 18.56
N SER A 368 -16.05 8.20 18.25
CA SER A 368 -14.75 8.08 17.59
C SER A 368 -14.74 8.77 16.22
N GLU A 369 -15.77 8.53 15.41
CA GLU A 369 -15.91 9.16 14.08
C GLU A 369 -16.03 10.68 14.19
N LYS A 370 -16.81 11.18 15.15
CA LYS A 370 -16.95 12.62 15.41
C LYS A 370 -15.64 13.26 15.86
N GLN A 371 -14.85 12.58 16.70
CA GLN A 371 -13.53 13.05 17.13
C GLN A 371 -12.54 13.09 15.96
N ARG A 372 -12.53 12.05 15.10
CA ARG A 372 -11.71 12.02 13.88
C ARG A 372 -12.02 13.20 12.95
N TYR A 373 -13.29 13.48 12.70
CA TYR A 373 -13.71 14.62 11.88
C TYR A 373 -13.30 15.98 12.47
N GLN A 374 -13.38 16.13 13.80
CA GLN A 374 -12.93 17.34 14.49
C GLN A 374 -11.41 17.52 14.37
N ASN A 375 -10.64 16.46 14.64
CA ASN A 375 -9.18 16.48 14.51
C ASN A 375 -8.73 16.80 13.08
N GLU A 376 -9.38 16.24 12.07
CA GLU A 376 -9.08 16.55 10.66
C GLU A 376 -9.38 18.02 10.32
N ARG A 377 -10.48 18.57 10.83
CA ARG A 377 -10.84 19.98 10.64
C ARG A 377 -9.83 20.91 11.31
N GLU A 378 -9.39 20.59 12.52
CA GLU A 378 -8.38 21.37 13.24
C GLU A 378 -7.01 21.30 12.56
N GLN A 379 -6.62 20.14 12.02
CA GLN A 379 -5.37 20.02 11.24
C GLN A 379 -5.42 20.89 9.97
N LYS A 380 -6.52 20.86 9.22
CA LYS A 380 -6.69 21.71 8.01
C LYS A 380 -6.66 23.19 8.36
N GLN A 381 -7.27 23.59 9.48
CA GLN A 381 -7.23 24.97 9.95
C GLN A 381 -5.81 25.39 10.32
N ARG A 382 -5.07 24.55 11.07
CA ARG A 382 -3.68 24.81 11.44
C ARG A 382 -2.76 24.93 10.22
N GLU A 383 -2.92 24.05 9.22
CA GLU A 383 -2.16 24.12 7.97
C GLU A 383 -2.46 25.41 7.20
N PHE A 384 -3.72 25.86 7.20
CA PHE A 384 -4.11 27.13 6.58
C PHE A 384 -3.48 28.33 7.32
N GLU A 385 -3.54 28.35 8.65
CA GLU A 385 -2.94 29.40 9.49
C GLU A 385 -1.40 29.44 9.32
N GLU A 386 -0.73 28.28 9.27
CA GLU A 386 0.70 28.20 9.02
C GLU A 386 1.05 28.72 7.61
N ARG A 387 0.22 28.39 6.61
CA ARG A 387 0.38 28.89 5.25
C ARG A 387 0.18 30.40 5.15
N GLN A 388 -0.74 30.98 5.91
CA GLN A 388 -0.91 32.43 6.00
C GLN A 388 0.27 33.09 6.70
N ARG A 389 0.68 32.57 7.87
CA ARG A 389 1.86 33.05 8.61
C ARG A 389 3.11 33.05 7.74
N ARG A 390 3.32 31.99 6.95
CA ARG A 390 4.46 31.89 6.02
C ARG A 390 4.39 32.92 4.88
N ARG A 391 3.20 33.25 4.39
CA ARG A 391 3.00 34.30 3.39
C ARG A 391 3.25 35.68 3.98
N GLU A 392 2.76 35.93 5.19
CA GLU A 392 2.93 37.19 5.92
C GLU A 392 4.39 37.42 6.29
N GLU A 393 5.09 36.41 6.79
CA GLU A 393 6.52 36.48 7.11
C GLU A 393 7.36 36.72 5.85
N LYS A 394 7.02 36.04 4.74
CA LYS A 394 7.64 36.29 3.43
C LYS A 394 7.35 37.70 2.92
N ALA A 395 6.15 38.22 3.11
CA ALA A 395 5.79 39.60 2.75
C ALA A 395 6.54 40.62 3.62
N ARG A 396 6.66 40.37 4.94
CA ARG A 396 7.41 41.22 5.87
C ARG A 396 8.89 41.25 5.51
N LEU A 397 9.50 40.09 5.27
CA LEU A 397 10.89 39.97 4.80
C LEU A 397 11.11 40.62 3.43
N ALA A 398 10.11 40.60 2.55
CA ALA A 398 10.18 41.29 1.26
C ALA A 398 10.09 42.82 1.40
N VAL A 399 9.36 43.32 2.39
CA VAL A 399 9.29 44.75 2.74
C VAL A 399 10.56 45.20 3.47
N GLU A 400 11.10 44.37 4.37
CA GLU A 400 12.29 44.66 5.17
C GLU A 400 13.60 44.56 4.36
N ASN A 401 13.70 43.59 3.44
CA ASN A 401 14.83 43.45 2.51
C ASN A 401 14.66 44.24 1.22
N ALA A 402 13.62 45.08 1.09
CA ALA A 402 13.50 45.98 -0.05
C ALA A 402 14.63 47.02 0.04
N PRO A 403 15.57 47.07 -0.92
CA PRO A 403 16.54 48.16 -0.96
C PRO A 403 15.77 49.47 -1.12
N SER A 404 16.02 50.43 -0.22
CA SER A 404 15.48 51.79 -0.28
C SER A 404 15.80 52.40 -1.65
N GLY A 405 14.87 52.24 -2.59
CA GLY A 405 15.06 52.51 -4.01
C GLY A 405 13.72 52.70 -4.70
N SER A 406 13.15 53.89 -4.49
CA SER A 406 12.26 54.66 -5.38
C SER A 406 11.06 54.01 -6.11
N ASN A 407 10.70 52.75 -5.89
CA ASN A 407 9.58 52.08 -6.56
C ASN A 407 8.52 51.56 -5.57
N VAL A 408 8.32 52.25 -4.45
CA VAL A 408 7.26 51.98 -3.45
C VAL A 408 6.25 53.13 -3.44
N LEU A 409 5.76 53.50 -4.61
CA LEU A 409 4.52 54.26 -4.74
C LEU A 409 3.52 53.35 -5.45
N PRO A 410 2.31 53.12 -4.90
CA PRO A 410 1.29 52.39 -5.63
C PRO A 410 1.03 53.13 -6.94
N LEU A 411 1.17 52.42 -8.07
CA LEU A 411 0.82 52.96 -9.38
C LEU A 411 -0.65 53.41 -9.32
N GLY A 412 -0.85 54.73 -9.27
CA GLY A 412 -2.17 55.34 -9.29
C GLY A 412 -2.97 54.92 -10.51
N GLU A 413 -4.30 55.03 -10.40
CA GLU A 413 -5.25 54.59 -11.42
C GLU A 413 -4.93 55.14 -12.81
N ARG A 414 -4.88 54.23 -13.78
CA ARG A 414 -4.46 54.48 -15.15
C ARG A 414 -5.49 55.40 -15.85
N LYS A 415 -5.20 56.70 -15.95
CA LYS A 415 -5.93 57.60 -16.85
C LYS A 415 -5.75 57.17 -18.30
N VAL A 416 -6.86 56.88 -18.97
CA VAL A 416 -6.94 56.70 -20.43
C VAL A 416 -6.44 57.98 -21.10
N ARG A 417 -5.49 57.87 -22.03
CA ARG A 417 -5.04 58.99 -22.88
C ARG A 417 -5.31 58.65 -24.34
N ASP A 418 -5.99 59.58 -24.99
CA ASP A 418 -6.43 59.53 -26.39
C ASP A 418 -5.25 59.55 -27.39
N PRO A 419 -5.39 58.90 -28.56
CA PRO A 419 -4.31 58.69 -29.51
C PRO A 419 -4.22 59.83 -30.53
N ALA A 420 -3.89 61.03 -30.08
CA ALA A 420 -3.72 62.17 -30.99
C ALA A 420 -2.72 63.21 -30.46
N ASN A 421 -1.44 62.83 -30.33
CA ASN A 421 -0.34 63.67 -30.82
C ASN A 421 1.01 62.97 -30.67
N LEU A 422 1.72 62.92 -31.80
CA LEU A 422 3.15 62.64 -31.90
C LEU A 422 3.92 63.86 -31.37
N ASP A 423 5.07 63.63 -30.75
CA ASP A 423 6.29 64.33 -31.20
C ASP A 423 7.55 63.63 -30.69
N PHE A 424 8.28 63.10 -31.67
CA PHE A 424 9.57 62.45 -31.58
C PHE A 424 10.65 63.54 -31.63
N THR A 425 11.49 63.68 -30.60
CA THR A 425 12.90 64.07 -30.80
C THR A 425 13.80 63.61 -29.64
N SER A 426 15.02 63.23 -30.03
CA SER A 426 16.26 63.15 -29.25
C SER A 426 16.64 61.82 -28.57
N ALA A 427 17.23 60.95 -29.39
CA ALA A 427 18.59 60.42 -29.25
C ALA A 427 19.12 60.06 -27.85
N HIS A 428 19.13 58.75 -27.56
CA HIS A 428 20.28 58.12 -26.92
C HIS A 428 20.51 56.72 -27.53
N VAL A 429 21.71 56.52 -28.07
CA VAL A 429 22.18 55.29 -28.71
C VAL A 429 22.39 54.22 -27.63
N PRO A 430 21.74 53.04 -27.70
CA PRO A 430 22.16 51.89 -26.92
C PRO A 430 23.14 51.02 -27.72
N ALA A 431 24.19 50.57 -27.02
CA ALA A 431 25.21 49.62 -27.44
C ALA A 431 24.62 48.29 -27.96
N PRO A 432 25.37 47.50 -28.76
CA PRO A 432 24.82 46.41 -29.56
C PRO A 432 24.28 45.25 -28.70
N VAL A 433 23.09 44.81 -29.08
CA VAL A 433 22.31 43.71 -28.53
C VAL A 433 23.16 42.45 -28.42
N GLU A 434 23.35 41.98 -27.18
CA GLU A 434 23.89 40.65 -26.91
C GLU A 434 23.05 39.60 -27.62
N LYS A 435 23.73 38.70 -28.33
CA LYS A 435 23.12 37.60 -29.08
C LYS A 435 22.20 36.81 -28.15
N VAL A 436 20.91 36.87 -28.44
CA VAL A 436 19.85 36.07 -27.84
C VAL A 436 20.29 34.61 -27.85
N HIS A 437 20.39 33.99 -26.67
CA HIS A 437 20.89 32.62 -26.56
C HIS A 437 19.97 31.66 -27.35
N PRO A 438 20.48 30.63 -28.05
CA PRO A 438 19.68 29.73 -28.91
C PRO A 438 18.49 29.05 -28.20
N SER A 439 18.58 28.86 -26.89
CA SER A 439 17.50 28.32 -26.07
C SER A 439 16.31 29.27 -25.95
N TRP A 440 16.52 30.58 -26.08
CA TRP A 440 15.48 31.59 -25.95
C TRP A 440 14.72 31.80 -27.26
N GLU A 441 15.41 31.72 -28.40
CA GLU A 441 14.77 31.64 -29.72
C GLU A 441 13.93 30.37 -29.86
N ALA A 442 14.44 29.22 -29.39
CA ALA A 442 13.70 27.96 -29.40
C ALA A 442 12.40 28.04 -28.57
N LYS A 443 12.47 28.69 -27.39
CA LYS A 443 11.29 28.88 -26.53
C LYS A 443 10.26 29.81 -27.17
N ARG A 444 10.71 30.90 -27.78
CA ARG A 444 9.82 31.84 -28.49
C ARG A 444 9.13 31.18 -29.69
N LEU A 445 9.88 30.39 -30.46
CA LEU A 445 9.36 29.64 -31.62
C LEU A 445 8.36 28.55 -31.19
N ALA A 446 8.59 27.88 -30.06
CA ALA A 446 7.65 26.90 -29.52
C ALA A 446 6.33 27.56 -29.10
N GLU A 447 6.39 28.74 -28.49
CA GLU A 447 5.21 29.50 -28.08
C GLU A 447 4.42 30.04 -29.28
N GLU A 448 5.09 30.53 -30.32
CA GLU A 448 4.45 30.92 -31.59
C GLU A 448 3.78 29.72 -32.27
N LYS A 449 4.41 28.54 -32.27
CA LYS A 449 3.82 27.30 -32.81
C LYS A 449 2.59 26.87 -32.02
N GLN A 450 2.58 26.97 -30.70
CA GLN A 450 1.41 26.62 -29.89
C GLN A 450 0.23 27.57 -30.11
N LYS A 451 0.48 28.86 -30.32
CA LYS A 451 -0.58 29.84 -30.62
C LYS A 451 -1.23 29.62 -32.00
N ASN A 452 -0.53 28.98 -32.93
CA ASN A 452 -1.03 28.70 -34.29
C ASN A 452 -1.74 27.34 -34.45
N VAL A 453 -1.82 26.50 -33.42
CA VAL A 453 -2.56 25.23 -33.50
C VAL A 453 -4.04 25.50 -33.23
N LYS A 454 -4.85 25.50 -34.30
CA LYS A 454 -6.32 25.53 -34.20
C LYS A 454 -6.81 24.20 -33.60
N PHE A 455 -7.63 24.29 -32.56
CA PHE A 455 -8.23 23.15 -31.86
C PHE A 455 -9.13 22.32 -32.80
N THR A 456 -8.79 21.04 -33.00
CA THR A 456 -9.50 20.10 -33.90
C THR A 456 -10.39 19.09 -33.16
N GLY A 457 -10.66 19.31 -31.87
CA GLY A 457 -11.53 18.43 -31.09
C GLY A 457 -13.01 18.63 -31.44
N LYS A 458 -13.71 17.55 -31.80
CA LYS A 458 -15.18 17.55 -31.92
C LYS A 458 -15.80 17.56 -30.51
N LYS A 459 -16.64 18.57 -30.24
CA LYS A 459 -17.40 18.68 -28.99
C LYS A 459 -18.48 17.59 -28.97
N ILE A 460 -18.45 16.72 -27.98
CA ILE A 460 -19.50 15.71 -27.74
C ILE A 460 -20.59 16.40 -26.92
N THR A 461 -21.80 16.46 -27.44
CA THR A 461 -23.01 16.82 -26.70
C THR A 461 -23.76 15.54 -26.37
N PHE A 462 -24.20 15.38 -25.13
CA PHE A 462 -25.08 14.31 -24.69
C PHE A 462 -26.51 14.87 -24.67
N ASP A 463 -27.45 14.15 -25.29
CA ASP A 463 -28.90 14.41 -25.21
C ASP A 463 -29.47 13.95 -23.86
#